data_AF-Q9M3S4-F1
#
_entry.id   AF-Q9M3S4-F1
#
_cell.length_a   1.000
_cell.length_b   1.000
_cell.length_c   1.000
_cell.angle_alpha   90.00
_cell.angle_beta   90.00
_cell.angle_gamma   90.00
#
_symmetry.space_group_name_H-M   'P 1'
#
loop_
_entity.id
_entity.type
_entity.pdbx_description
1 polymer ?
#
loop_
_entity_poly.entity_id
_entity_poly.type
_entity_poly.pdbx_seq_one_letter_code
_entity_poly.pdbx_strand_id
1 'polypeptide(L)' 'DPPVAIAVGDWYFDRAEVKLVVCPYPCDKSCHNLVFR' A
#
# COMPACT_ATOMS: atom_id res chain seq x y z
N ASP A 1 6.37 5.68 4.82
CA ASP A 1 5.23 4.78 5.03
C ASP A 1 5.64 3.33 4.82
N PRO A 2 5.02 2.36 5.53
CA PRO A 2 5.28 0.95 5.30
C PRO A 2 4.91 0.56 3.85
N PRO A 3 5.62 -0.38 3.21
CA PRO A 3 5.24 -0.89 1.90
C PRO A 3 3.79 -1.40 1.90
N VAL A 4 3.10 -1.28 0.75
CA VAL A 4 1.70 -1.73 0.62
C VAL A 4 1.50 -3.17 1.09
N ALA A 5 2.42 -4.08 0.78
CA ALA A 5 2.33 -5.47 1.22
C ALA A 5 2.35 -5.63 2.75
N ILE A 6 3.15 -4.81 3.44
CA ILE A 6 3.22 -4.81 4.91
C ILE A 6 1.96 -4.17 5.49
N ALA A 7 1.55 -3.03 4.97
CA ALA A 7 0.33 -2.34 5.38
C ALA A 7 -0.92 -3.23 5.23
N VAL A 8 -1.07 -3.90 4.08
CA VAL A 8 -2.18 -4.85 3.85
C VAL A 8 -2.11 -6.02 4.83
N GLY A 9 -0.92 -6.56 5.09
CA GLY A 9 -0.74 -7.61 6.08
C GLY A 9 -1.15 -7.15 7.49
N ASP A 10 -0.73 -5.98 7.91
CA ASP A 10 -1.02 -5.47 9.24
C ASP A 10 -2.49 -5.16 9.44
N TRP A 11 -3.19 -4.67 8.41
CA TRP A 11 -4.65 -4.56 8.41
C TRP A 11 -5.34 -5.93 8.46
N TYR A 12 -4.93 -6.88 7.62
CA TYR A 12 -5.58 -8.20 7.52
C TYR A 12 -5.48 -9.01 8.83
N PHE A 13 -4.38 -8.86 9.56
CA PHE A 13 -4.14 -9.56 10.84
C PHE A 13 -4.48 -8.70 12.07
N ASP A 14 -5.17 -7.58 11.91
CA ASP A 14 -5.49 -6.61 12.99
C ASP A 14 -4.26 -6.22 13.84
N ARG A 15 -3.09 -6.15 13.21
CA ARG A 15 -1.84 -5.75 13.89
C ARG A 15 -1.72 -4.24 14.02
N ALA A 16 -2.35 -3.47 13.13
CA ALA A 16 -2.38 -2.02 13.19
C ALA A 16 -3.59 -1.45 12.44
N GLU A 17 -4.11 -0.31 12.90
CA GLU A 17 -5.01 0.50 12.10
C GLU A 17 -4.25 1.11 10.93
N VAL A 18 -4.59 0.69 9.71
CA VAL A 18 -3.98 1.21 8.49
C VAL A 18 -4.92 2.24 7.87
N LYS A 19 -4.47 3.49 7.79
CA LYS A 19 -5.22 4.54 7.09
C LYS A 19 -5.19 4.30 5.58
N LEU A 20 -6.38 4.26 4.98
CA LEU A 20 -6.58 4.25 3.54
C LEU A 20 -5.94 5.49 2.90
N VAL A 21 -4.90 5.18 2.12
CA VAL A 21 -4.20 5.97 1.11
C VAL A 21 -4.75 7.39 0.89
N VAL A 22 -4.01 8.41 1.34
CA VAL A 22 -4.35 9.84 1.18
C VAL A 22 -4.02 10.35 -0.25
N CYS A 23 -3.52 9.48 -1.13
CA CYS A 23 -2.97 9.80 -2.44
C CYS A 23 -3.41 8.79 -3.51
N PRO A 24 -3.75 9.24 -4.73
CA PRO A 24 -3.99 8.33 -5.85
C PRO A 24 -2.70 7.59 -6.20
N TYR A 25 -2.82 6.30 -6.50
CA TYR A 25 -1.71 5.53 -7.04
C TYR A 25 -1.25 6.13 -8.39
N PRO A 26 0.06 6.30 -8.64
CA PRO A 26 1.20 5.96 -7.79
C PRO A 26 1.55 7.07 -6.78
N CYS A 27 1.53 6.72 -5.48
CA CYS A 27 1.82 7.66 -4.39
C CYS A 27 3.34 7.90 -4.17
N ASP A 28 4.18 6.99 -4.63
CA ASP A 28 5.63 7.07 -4.50
C ASP A 28 6.32 6.58 -5.78
N LYS A 29 7.55 7.05 -6.03
CA LYS A 29 8.39 6.70 -7.18
C LYS A 29 8.87 5.25 -7.14
N SER A 30 8.82 4.62 -5.97
CA SER A 30 9.12 3.19 -5.78
C SER A 30 8.00 2.27 -6.26
N CYS A 31 6.81 2.82 -6.56
CA CYS A 31 5.64 2.03 -6.91
C CYS A 31 5.62 1.67 -8.40
N HIS A 32 5.79 0.38 -8.70
CA HIS A 32 5.78 -0.11 -10.08
C HIS A 32 4.34 -0.37 -10.52
N ASN A 33 3.78 0.49 -11.38
CA ASN A 33 2.51 0.22 -12.06
C ASN A 33 2.72 -0.81 -13.17
N LEU A 34 2.79 -2.10 -12.80
CA LEU A 34 2.97 -3.20 -13.73
C LEU A 34 1.65 -3.48 -14.47
N VAL A 35 1.37 -2.70 -15.51
CA VAL A 35 0.26 -2.96 -16.44
C VAL A 35 0.68 -4.06 -17.40
N PHE A 36 0.27 -5.30 -17.12
CA PHE A 36 0.41 -6.41 -18.06
C PHE A 36 -0.64 -6.23 -19.17
N ARG A 37 -0.20 -6.12 -20.43
CA ARG A 37 -1.04 -5.99 -21.62
C ARG A 37 -1.07 -7.28 -22.40
#